data_AF-A0A7R9LQB3-F1
#
_entry.id   AF-A0A7R9LQB3-F1
#
_cell.length_a   1.000
_cell.length_b   1.000
_cell.length_c   1.000
_cell.angle_alpha   90.00
_cell.angle_beta   90.00
_cell.angle_gamma   90.00
#
_symmetry.space_group_name_H-M   'P 1'
#
loop_
_entity.id
_entity.type
_entity.pdbx_description
1 polymer ?
#
loop_
_entity_poly.entity_id
_entity_poly.type
_entity_poly.pdbx_seq_one_letter_code
_entity_poly.pdbx_strand_id
1 'polypeptide(L)' 'MPPKKTSAPQPSKKTETKKKDKIIEDKTFGLKNKKGTKQQKFIQQVQHQVKQQGVKRV' A
#
# COMPACT_ATOMS: atom_id res chain seq x y z
N MET A 1 28.87 0.29 -30.26
CA MET A 1 28.37 -0.12 -28.93
C MET A 1 26.94 0.37 -28.79
N PRO A 2 25.93 -0.49 -28.51
CA PRO A 2 24.54 -0.06 -28.47
C PRO A 2 24.20 0.64 -27.14
N PRO A 3 23.45 1.76 -27.19
CA PRO A 3 23.14 2.58 -26.02
C PRO A 3 22.25 1.80 -25.06
N LYS A 4 22.72 1.74 -23.81
CA LYS A 4 22.05 1.16 -22.65
C LYS A 4 20.68 1.81 -22.51
N LYS A 5 19.62 1.08 -22.86
CA LYS A 5 18.23 1.50 -22.62
C LYS A 5 18.14 1.87 -21.15
N THR A 6 17.89 3.14 -20.89
CA THR A 6 17.50 3.66 -19.59
C THR A 6 16.23 2.93 -19.20
N SER A 7 16.38 1.85 -18.44
CA SER A 7 15.32 1.23 -17.69
C SER A 7 14.72 2.33 -16.85
N ALA A 8 13.49 2.73 -17.22
CA ALA A 8 12.64 3.58 -16.41
C ALA A 8 12.77 3.15 -14.95
N PRO A 9 12.82 4.09 -13.98
CA PRO A 9 13.07 3.77 -12.58
C PRO A 9 12.01 2.77 -12.11
N GLN A 10 12.37 1.50 -12.11
CA GLN A 10 11.52 0.42 -11.66
C GLN A 10 11.23 0.77 -10.19
N PRO A 11 9.95 0.99 -9.82
CA PRO A 11 9.63 1.43 -8.47
C PRO A 11 10.18 0.39 -7.51
N SER A 12 11.23 0.78 -6.80
CA SER A 12 11.95 -0.10 -5.90
C SER A 12 10.97 -0.60 -4.84
N LYS A 13 11.00 -1.90 -4.52
CA LYS A 13 10.09 -2.54 -3.55
C LYS A 13 9.88 -1.72 -2.27
N LYS A 14 10.93 -1.06 -1.77
CA LYS A 14 10.87 -0.15 -0.62
C LYS A 14 9.93 1.05 -0.80
N THR A 15 9.86 1.62 -2.00
CA THR A 15 9.00 2.76 -2.34
C THR A 15 7.53 2.33 -2.40
N GLU A 16 7.24 1.11 -2.87
CA GLU A 16 5.87 0.57 -2.84
C GLU A 16 5.39 0.29 -1.42
N THR A 17 6.23 -0.26 -0.54
CA THR A 17 5.86 -0.49 0.86
C THR A 17 5.51 0.82 1.57
N LYS A 18 6.36 1.85 1.43
CA LYS A 18 6.07 3.19 2.00
C LYS A 18 4.77 3.79 1.48
N LYS A 19 4.46 3.61 0.19
CA LYS A 19 3.18 4.07 -0.37
C LYS A 19 2.01 3.29 0.22
N LYS A 20 2.14 1.97 0.39
CA LYS A 20 1.12 1.11 1.01
C LYS A 20 0.85 1.52 2.47
N ASP A 21 1.89 1.79 3.25
CA ASP A 21 1.73 2.20 4.65
C ASP A 21 1.02 3.56 4.75
N LYS A 22 1.37 4.53 3.90
CA LYS A 22 0.66 5.82 3.82
C LYS A 22 -0.81 5.67 3.42
N ILE A 23 -1.14 4.77 2.50
CA ILE A 23 -2.53 4.53 2.07
C ILE A 23 -3.35 3.92 3.22
N ILE A 24 -2.73 3.03 4.00
CA ILE A 24 -3.39 2.44 5.17
C ILE A 24 -3.64 3.52 6.22
N GLU A 25 -2.64 4.35 6.54
CA GLU A 25 -2.80 5.45 7.49
C GLU A 25 -3.88 6.42 7.04
N ASP A 26 -3.89 6.83 5.76
CA ASP A 26 -4.85 7.78 5.21
C ASP A 26 -6.29 7.24 5.24
N LYS A 27 -6.49 5.99 4.81
CA LYS A 27 -7.82 5.34 4.82
C LYS A 27 -8.33 4.97 6.21
N THR A 28 -7.45 4.91 7.22
CA THR A 28 -7.80 4.50 8.60
C THR A 28 -7.66 5.61 9.63
N PHE A 29 -7.19 6.80 9.25
CA PHE A 29 -6.83 7.92 10.13
C PHE A 29 -7.94 8.30 11.12
N GLY A 30 -9.18 8.49 10.63
CA GLY A 30 -10.34 8.86 11.45
C GLY A 30 -10.97 7.71 12.23
N LEU A 31 -10.51 6.48 12.01
CA LEU A 31 -11.09 5.26 12.59
C LEU A 31 -10.21 4.69 13.71
N LYS A 32 -8.97 5.18 13.86
CA LYS A 32 -7.98 4.80 14.89
C LYS A 32 -8.50 4.96 16.33
N ASN A 33 -9.24 6.04 16.60
CA ASN A 33 -9.74 6.35 17.96
C ASN A 33 -11.14 5.79 18.22
N LYS A 34 -11.78 5.18 17.22
CA LYS A 34 -13.12 4.59 17.36
C LYS A 34 -12.99 3.10 17.65
N LYS A 35 -13.12 2.72 18.93
CA LYS A 35 -12.98 1.33 19.42
C LYS A 35 -14.18 0.41 19.08
N GLY A 36 -14.77 0.57 17.90
CA GLY A 36 -15.89 -0.27 17.44
C GLY A 36 -15.40 -1.53 16.72
N THR A 37 -16.01 -2.68 16.98
CA THR A 37 -15.68 -3.96 16.31
C THR A 37 -15.80 -3.86 14.78
N LYS A 38 -16.80 -3.13 14.28
CA LYS A 38 -16.97 -2.87 12.84
C LYS A 38 -15.80 -2.05 12.27
N GLN A 39 -15.34 -1.03 13.00
CA GLN A 39 -14.18 -0.23 12.66
C GLN A 39 -12.89 -1.06 12.65
N GLN A 40 -12.67 -1.90 13.66
CA GLN A 40 -11.48 -2.77 13.72
C GLN A 40 -11.44 -3.74 12.55
N LYS A 41 -12.58 -4.37 12.20
CA LYS A 41 -12.68 -5.24 11.02
C LYS A 41 -12.37 -4.49 9.72
N PHE A 42 -12.86 -3.27 9.57
CA PHE A 42 -12.57 -2.43 8.41
C PHE A 42 -11.08 -2.08 8.31
N ILE A 43 -10.43 -1.71 9.43
CA ILE A 43 -8.99 -1.42 9.48
C ILE A 43 -8.18 -2.65 9.03
N GLN A 44 -8.52 -3.84 9.52
CA GLN A 44 -7.85 -5.08 9.12
C GLN A 44 -8.06 -5.40 7.63
N GLN A 45 -9.27 -5.19 7.11
CA GLN A 45 -9.58 -5.42 5.70
C GLN A 45 -8.79 -4.46 4.78
N VAL A 46 -8.71 -3.17 5.15
CA VAL A 46 -7.94 -2.16 4.41
C VAL A 46 -6.44 -2.47 4.46
N GLN A 47 -5.91 -2.87 5.63
CA GLN A 47 -4.52 -3.30 5.76
C GLN A 47 -4.19 -4.48 4.85
N HIS A 48 -5.04 -5.51 4.83
CA HIS A 48 -4.85 -6.66 3.95
C HIS A 48 -4.96 -6.29 2.47
N GLN A 49 -5.98 -5.52 2.08
CA GLN A 49 -6.17 -5.11 0.70
C GLN A 49 -4.97 -4.33 0.17
N VAL A 50 -4.47 -3.35 0.91
CA VAL A 50 -3.38 -2.48 0.46
C VAL A 50 -2.04 -3.22 0.43
N LYS A 51 -1.80 -4.14 1.38
CA LYS A 51 -0.62 -5.03 1.36
C LYS A 51 -0.63 -5.95 0.13
N GLN A 52 -1.79 -6.54 -0.18
CA GLN A 52 -2.00 -7.47 -1.29
C GLN A 52 -2.13 -6.77 -2.67
N GLN A 53 -2.44 -5.46 -2.72
CA GLN A 53 -2.62 -4.70 -3.97
C GLN A 53 -1.35 -4.67 -4.86
N GLY A 54 -0.18 -5.01 -4.32
CA GLY A 54 1.06 -5.12 -5.12
C GLY A 54 1.21 -6.43 -5.90
N VAL A 55 0.28 -7.39 -5.74
CA VAL A 55 0.37 -8.73 -6.37
C VAL A 55 -0.56 -8.87 -7.58
N LYS A 56 -1.52 -7.95 -7.78
CA LYS A 56 -2.39 -7.91 -8.97
C LYS A 56 -1.91 -6.86 -9.97
N ARG A 57 -0.82 -7.15 -10.66
CA ARG A 57 -0.64 -6.77 -12.07
C ARG A 57 -0.43 -8.08 -12.81
N VAL A 58 -1.54 -8.68 -13.24
CA VAL A 58 -1.57 -9.63 -14.35
C VAL A 58 -1.79 -8.80 -15.60
#